data_AF-A0A089IBB3-F1
#
_entry.id   AF-A0A089IBB3-F1
#
_cell.length_a   1.000
_cell.length_b   1.000
_cell.length_c   1.000
_cell.angle_alpha   90.00
_cell.angle_beta   90.00
_cell.angle_gamma   90.00
#
_symmetry.space_group_name_H-M   'P 1'
#
loop_
_entity.id
_entity.type
_entity.pdbx_description
1 polymer ?
#
loop_
_entity_poly.entity_id
_entity_poly.type
_entity_poly.pdbx_seq_one_letter_code
_entity_poly.pdbx_strand_id
1 'polypeptide(L)'
;MIRIYCKKKHHHKGLCNECQDLNDYALKRLAYCKFGEVKTACAKCPIHCYKPEYRQRIKGVMRFSGPWMLLYHPIESIRHIPLPNKLRK
;
A
#
# COMPACT_ATOMS: atom_id res chain seq x y z
N MET A 1 3.92 2.32 -5.23
CA MET A 1 4.04 0.89 -4.85
C MET A 1 3.54 -0.07 -5.95
N ILE A 2 2.28 0.02 -6.41
CA ILE A 2 1.71 -0.93 -7.39
C ILE A 2 2.52 -1.02 -8.70
N ARG A 3 2.99 0.11 -9.22
CA ARG A 3 3.85 0.14 -10.42
C ARG A 3 5.18 -0.62 -10.25
N ILE A 4 5.78 -0.57 -9.06
CA ILE A 4 7.03 -1.29 -8.75
C ILE A 4 6.76 -2.80 -8.74
N TYR A 5 5.70 -3.21 -8.05
CA TYR A 5 5.26 -4.60 -8.02
C TYR A 5 4.97 -5.15 -9.42
N CYS A 6 4.22 -4.41 -10.24
CA CYS A 6 3.90 -4.83 -11.61
C CYS A 6 5.17 -5.00 -12.45
N LYS A 7 6.08 -4.01 -12.41
CA LYS A 7 7.34 -4.06 -13.17
C LYS A 7 8.26 -5.21 -12.72
N LYS A 8 8.32 -5.50 -11.43
CA LYS A 8 9.24 -6.49 -10.86
C LYS A 8 8.70 -7.92 -10.87
N LYS A 9 7.39 -8.10 -10.70
CA LYS A 9 6.75 -9.42 -10.62
C LYS A 9 6.13 -9.86 -11.95
N HIS A 10 5.48 -8.95 -12.67
CA HIS A 10 4.82 -9.22 -13.95
C HIS A 10 5.68 -8.80 -15.15
N HIS A 11 6.87 -8.24 -14.91
CA HIS A 11 7.84 -7.82 -15.93
C HIS A 11 7.27 -6.87 -17.00
N HIS A 12 6.22 -6.13 -16.64
CA HIS A 12 5.54 -5.20 -17.56
C HIS A 12 6.12 -3.78 -17.46
N LYS A 13 6.19 -3.07 -18.60
CA LYS A 13 6.63 -1.66 -18.63
C LYS A 13 5.56 -0.71 -18.06
N GLY A 14 4.29 -1.06 -18.19
CA GLY A 14 3.12 -0.35 -17.63
C GLY A 14 2.46 -1.09 -16.47
N LEU A 15 1.28 -0.64 -16.06
CA LEU A 15 0.40 -1.43 -15.19
C LEU A 15 -0.32 -2.48 -16.05
N CYS A 16 -0.21 -3.76 -15.68
CA CYS A 16 -1.08 -4.79 -16.25
C CYS A 16 -2.52 -4.62 -15.76
N ASN A 17 -3.49 -5.25 -16.44
CA ASN A 17 -4.92 -5.14 -16.11
C ASN A 17 -5.22 -5.40 -14.63
N GLU A 18 -4.59 -6.41 -14.02
CA GLU A 18 -4.77 -6.72 -12.59
C GLU A 18 -4.24 -5.61 -11.66
N CYS A 19 -3.07 -5.07 -11.99
CA CYS A 19 -2.46 -3.99 -11.22
C CYS A 19 -3.21 -2.66 -11.42
N GLN A 20 -3.77 -2.46 -12.61
CA GLN A 20 -4.61 -1.31 -12.93
C GLN A 20 -5.93 -1.38 -12.16
N ASP A 21 -6.62 -2.53 -12.17
CA ASP A 21 -7.85 -2.75 -11.39
C ASP A 21 -7.63 -2.49 -9.90
N LEU A 22 -6.51 -2.98 -9.34
CA LEU A 22 -6.15 -2.72 -7.95
C LEU A 22 -5.89 -1.22 -7.67
N ASN A 23 -5.26 -0.53 -8.61
CA ASN A 23 -4.96 0.90 -8.50
C ASN A 23 -6.24 1.74 -8.58
N ASP A 24 -7.10 1.46 -9.56
CA ASP A 24 -8.35 2.17 -9.75
C ASP A 24 -9.31 1.92 -8.58
N TYR A 25 -9.34 0.69 -8.05
CA TYR A 25 -10.05 0.38 -6.81
C TYR A 25 -9.53 1.22 -5.63
N ALA A 26 -8.21 1.30 -5.47
CA ALA A 26 -7.60 2.08 -4.40
C ALA A 26 -7.91 3.57 -4.51
N LEU A 27 -7.81 4.14 -5.72
CA LEU A 27 -8.11 5.54 -6.02
C LEU A 27 -9.59 5.84 -5.77
N LYS A 28 -10.50 4.97 -6.23
CA LYS A 28 -11.93 5.11 -5.96
C LYS A 28 -12.20 5.13 -4.46
N ARG A 29 -11.59 4.24 -3.68
CA ARG A 29 -11.76 4.23 -2.21
C ARG A 29 -11.15 5.45 -1.52
N LEU A 30 -10.09 6.03 -2.06
CA LEU A 30 -9.52 7.28 -1.57
C LEU A 30 -10.43 8.47 -1.86
N ALA A 31 -11.01 8.56 -3.06
CA ALA A 31 -11.93 9.61 -3.45
C ALA A 31 -13.19 9.66 -2.58
N TYR A 32 -13.73 8.49 -2.19
CA TYR A 32 -14.88 8.39 -1.29
C TYR A 32 -14.49 8.31 0.21
N CYS A 33 -13.26 8.64 0.57
CA CYS A 33 -12.81 8.52 1.95
C CYS A 33 -13.34 9.67 2.80
N LYS A 34 -14.14 9.35 3.83
CA LYS A 34 -14.67 10.32 4.79
C LYS A 34 -13.61 11.11 5.55
N PHE A 35 -12.38 10.57 5.65
CA PHE A 35 -11.27 11.19 6.38
C PHE A 35 -10.43 12.13 5.52
N GLY A 36 -10.60 12.13 4.20
CA GLY A 36 -9.89 13.02 3.27
C GLY A 36 -8.37 13.05 3.49
N GLU A 37 -7.83 14.25 3.64
CA GLU A 37 -6.39 14.53 3.83
C GLU A 37 -5.89 14.31 5.26
N VAL A 38 -6.79 14.33 6.26
CA VAL A 38 -6.46 14.08 7.68
C VAL A 38 -6.29 12.58 7.97
N LYS A 39 -6.37 11.76 6.92
CA LYS A 39 -6.35 10.32 6.99
C LYS A 39 -4.98 9.78 7.41
N THR A 40 -5.00 8.90 8.41
CA THR A 40 -3.84 8.04 8.76
C THR A 40 -3.73 6.83 7.82
N ALA A 41 -2.67 6.03 7.95
CA ALA A 41 -2.49 4.85 7.10
C ALA A 41 -3.74 3.95 7.07
N CYS A 42 -4.13 3.46 5.88
CA CYS A 42 -5.33 2.61 5.70
C CYS A 42 -5.37 1.39 6.63
N ALA A 43 -4.20 0.90 7.06
CA ALA A 43 -4.07 -0.20 8.02
C ALA A 43 -4.59 0.14 9.42
N LYS A 44 -4.48 1.40 9.86
CA LYS A 44 -4.91 1.92 11.17
C LYS A 44 -6.23 2.69 11.10
N CYS A 45 -6.87 2.73 9.93
CA CYS A 45 -8.13 3.44 9.74
C CYS A 45 -9.25 2.76 10.56
N PRO A 46 -10.07 3.52 11.30
CA PRO A 46 -11.16 2.96 12.12
C PRO A 46 -12.25 2.29 11.26
N ILE A 47 -12.41 2.74 10.01
CA ILE A 47 -13.36 2.14 9.06
C ILE A 47 -12.60 1.37 8.00
N HIS A 48 -12.83 0.07 7.93
CA HIS A 48 -12.24 -0.81 6.90
C HIS A 48 -13.12 -0.84 5.65
N CYS A 49 -12.86 0.08 4.71
CA CYS A 49 -13.62 0.22 3.47
C CYS A 49 -13.15 -0.69 2.31
N TYR A 50 -12.03 -1.38 2.48
CA TYR A 50 -11.49 -2.31 1.48
C TYR A 50 -12.19 -3.65 1.55
N LYS A 51 -12.60 -4.18 0.39
CA LYS A 51 -13.02 -5.58 0.26
C LYS A 51 -11.87 -6.50 0.69
N PRO A 52 -12.17 -7.64 1.36
CA PRO A 52 -11.15 -8.51 1.94
C PRO A 52 -10.15 -9.03 0.90
N GLU A 53 -10.64 -9.37 -0.31
CA GLU A 53 -9.80 -9.81 -1.43
C GLU A 53 -8.79 -8.74 -1.86
N TYR A 54 -9.26 -7.52 -2.16
CA TYR A 54 -8.41 -6.38 -2.51
C TYR A 54 -7.44 -6.02 -1.39
N ARG A 55 -7.86 -6.20 -0.13
CA ARG A 55 -7.01 -5.97 1.04
C ARG A 55 -5.84 -6.96 1.11
N GLN A 56 -6.05 -8.22 0.75
CA GLN A 56 -4.96 -9.19 0.68
C GLN A 56 -4.00 -8.88 -0.48
N ARG A 57 -4.56 -8.55 -1.65
CA ARG A 57 -3.77 -8.16 -2.83
C ARG A 57 -2.88 -6.95 -2.54
N ILE A 58 -3.42 -5.86 -1.99
CA ILE A 58 -2.63 -4.66 -1.68
C ILE A 58 -1.59 -4.92 -0.59
N LYS A 59 -1.88 -5.77 0.41
CA LYS A 59 -0.89 -6.19 1.41
C LYS A 59 0.29 -6.92 0.75
N GLY A 60 0.02 -7.81 -0.19
CA GLY A 60 1.07 -8.49 -0.98
C GLY A 60 1.93 -7.49 -1.76
N VAL A 61 1.28 -6.52 -2.42
CA VAL A 61 1.97 -5.43 -3.13
C VAL A 61 2.84 -4.61 -2.17
N MET A 62 2.30 -4.21 -1.01
CA MET A 62 3.04 -3.44 0.00
C MET A 62 4.23 -4.22 0.56
N ARG A 63 4.05 -5.50 0.90
CA ARG A 63 5.13 -6.35 1.44
C ARG A 63 6.25 -6.55 0.41
N PHE A 64 5.90 -6.75 -0.85
CA PHE A 64 6.86 -6.92 -1.92
C PHE A 64 7.56 -5.59 -2.28
N SER A 65 6.80 -4.49 -2.36
CA SER A 65 7.32 -3.18 -2.78
C SER A 65 7.99 -2.40 -1.64
N GLY A 66 7.72 -2.73 -0.38
CA GLY A 66 8.22 -2.05 0.82
C GLY A 66 9.74 -1.97 0.89
N PRO A 67 10.48 -3.09 0.74
CA PRO A 67 11.95 -3.08 0.69
C PRO A 67 12.51 -2.18 -0.42
N TRP A 68 11.80 -2.10 -1.55
CA TRP A 68 12.20 -1.24 -2.66
C TRP A 68 11.88 0.23 -2.39
N MET A 69 10.79 0.54 -1.66
CA MET A 69 10.46 1.91 -1.27
C MET A 69 11.46 2.53 -0.30
N LEU A 70 12.08 1.72 0.57
CA LEU A 70 13.16 2.16 1.47
C LEU A 70 14.34 2.80 0.72
N LEU A 71 14.60 2.36 -0.52
CA LEU A 71 15.68 2.89 -1.35
C LEU A 71 15.34 4.25 -2.01
N TYR A 72 14.06 4.57 -2.22
CA TYR A 72 13.63 5.80 -2.91
C TYR A 72 13.13 6.89 -1.95
N HIS A 73 12.46 6.50 -0.86
CA HIS A 73 11.92 7.43 0.13
C HIS A 73 12.18 6.87 1.54
N PRO A 74 13.41 7.03 2.06
CA PRO A 74 13.82 6.44 3.34
C PRO A 74 12.97 6.95 4.52
N ILE A 75 12.62 8.25 4.54
CA ILE A 75 11.88 8.89 5.64
C ILE A 75 10.42 8.38 5.73
N GLU A 76 9.70 8.32 4.61
CA GLU A 76 8.32 7.81 4.58
C GLU A 76 8.25 6.30 4.83
N SER A 77 9.33 5.57 4.52
CA SER A 77 9.42 4.15 4.79
C SER A 77 9.60 3.84 6.29
N ILE A 78 10.27 4.71 7.06
CA ILE A 78 10.34 4.62 8.53
C ILE A 78 8.94 4.74 9.15
N ARG A 79 8.05 5.59 8.62
CA ARG A 79 6.64 5.68 9.06
C ARG A 79 5.81 4.41 8.79
N HIS A 80 6.26 3.55 7.88
CA HIS A 80 5.57 2.32 7.48
C HIS A 80 6.24 1.03 8.00
N ILE A 81 7.38 1.12 8.67
CA ILE A 81 7.93 0.03 9.47
C ILE A 81 7.03 -0.16 10.70
N PRO A 82 6.40 -1.34 10.90
CA PRO A 82 5.93 -1.71 12.21
C PRO A 82 7.18 -1.95 13.04
N LEU A 83 7.54 -1.00 13.91
CA LEU A 83 8.57 -1.23 14.91
C LEU A 83 8.18 -2.51 15.67
N PRO A 84 9.03 -3.56 15.70
CA PRO A 84 8.80 -4.68 16.59
C PRO A 84 8.78 -4.13 18.02
N ASN A 85 7.70 -4.43 18.73
CA ASN A 85 7.51 -4.05 20.11
C ASN A 85 8.43 -4.92 20.99
N LYS A 86 9.70 -4.53 21.12
CA LYS A 86 10.70 -4.99 22.10
C LYS A 86 11.82 -3.93 22.06
N LEU A 87 12.11 -3.13 23.08
CA LEU A 87 11.97 -3.28 24.52
C LEU A 87 11.72 -1.91 25.16
N ARG A 88 10.62 -1.78 25.90
CA ARG A 88 10.54 -0.84 27.01
C ARG A 88 11.11 -1.58 28.22
N LYS A 89 12.41 -1.40 28.47
CA LYS A 89 13.02 -1.54 29.79
C LYS A 89 14.28 -0.71 29.81
#